data_AF-A0A098Z431-F1
#
_entry.id   AF-A0A098Z431-F1
#
_cell.length_a   1.000
_cell.length_b   1.000
_cell.length_c   1.000
_cell.angle_alpha   90.00
_cell.angle_beta   90.00
_cell.angle_gamma   90.00
#
_symmetry.space_group_name_H-M   'P 1'
#
loop_
_entity.id
_entity.type
_entity.pdbx_description
1 polymer ?
#
loop_
_entity_poly.entity_id
_entity_poly.type
_entity_poly.pdbx_seq_one_letter_code
_entity_poly.pdbx_strand_id
1 'polypeptide(L)'
;MEETVDFSVIYDLVENSYSSDKGRPSLDPVMLVKIPLIQCFYGIRSRRQTIKDIEINVAYRWFLGLTLDDKVPHFTTYGKNYSRRFAETELITRIFEHVLHLCLTAGLVDTDEIFIDGTQIKAAANNHKNRRQEVEAQAKWMSEQLDKEIAQDRITHGKKPLKPAIKGEAKTKKMSMTAKLSLPFSQS
;
A
#
# COMPACT_ATOMS: atom_id res chain seq x y z
N MET A 1 7.57 12.81 27.91
CA MET A 1 6.51 12.92 26.88
C MET A 1 5.23 13.47 27.47
N GLU A 2 4.58 12.81 28.43
CA GLU A 2 3.36 13.36 29.06
C GLU A 2 3.65 14.58 29.97
N GLU A 3 4.88 14.67 30.51
CA GLU A 3 5.38 15.84 31.25
C GLU A 3 5.84 17.00 30.33
N THR A 4 6.00 16.74 29.03
CA THR A 4 6.59 17.69 28.05
C THR A 4 5.60 18.12 26.97
N VAL A 5 4.57 17.32 26.70
CA VAL A 5 3.55 17.58 25.67
C VAL A 5 2.19 17.39 26.32
N ASP A 6 1.52 18.51 26.58
CA ASP A 6 0.18 18.51 27.13
C ASP A 6 -0.85 18.22 26.02
N PHE A 7 -1.51 17.07 26.11
CA PHE A 7 -2.56 16.66 25.17
C PHE A 7 -3.95 17.19 25.57
N SER A 8 -4.08 17.88 26.71
CA SER A 8 -5.36 18.42 27.20
C SER A 8 -6.00 19.41 26.20
N VAL A 9 -5.17 20.16 25.47
CA VAL A 9 -5.57 21.11 24.41
C VAL A 9 -6.45 20.45 23.34
N ILE A 10 -6.30 19.14 23.12
CA ILE A 10 -7.14 18.41 22.16
C ILE A 10 -8.62 18.46 22.58
N TYR A 11 -8.93 18.41 23.87
CA TYR A 11 -10.31 18.48 24.36
C TYR A 11 -10.96 19.82 23.99
N ASP A 12 -10.24 20.93 24.11
CA ASP A 12 -10.73 22.26 23.72
C ASP A 12 -10.93 22.35 22.20
N LEU A 13 -9.99 21.80 21.42
CA LEU A 13 -10.05 21.82 19.95
C LEU A 13 -11.22 21.00 19.40
N VAL A 14 -11.61 19.92 20.08
CA VAL A 14 -12.66 19.01 19.62
C VAL A 14 -14.01 19.25 20.30
N GLU A 15 -14.12 20.22 21.22
CA GLU A 15 -15.31 20.48 22.03
C GLU A 15 -16.58 20.56 21.18
N ASN A 16 -16.54 21.35 20.09
CA ASN A 16 -17.68 21.51 19.18
C ASN A 16 -18.11 20.23 18.45
N SER A 17 -17.25 19.21 18.40
CA SER A 17 -17.54 17.92 17.79
C SER A 17 -17.99 16.86 18.81
N TYR A 18 -17.82 17.10 20.11
CA TYR A 18 -18.17 16.17 21.18
C TYR A 18 -19.36 16.69 22.00
N SER A 19 -20.24 15.78 22.42
CA SER A 19 -21.30 16.12 23.37
C SER A 19 -20.88 15.66 24.75
N SER A 20 -20.98 16.55 25.73
CA SER A 20 -20.60 16.28 27.12
C SER A 20 -21.50 15.27 27.83
N ASP A 21 -22.80 15.20 27.48
CA ASP A 21 -23.79 14.49 28.31
C ASP A 21 -24.93 13.81 27.52
N LYS A 22 -24.83 13.69 26.18
CA LYS A 22 -25.89 13.07 25.37
C LYS A 22 -25.44 11.81 24.64
N GLY A 23 -25.98 10.68 25.07
CA GLY A 23 -25.91 9.39 24.38
C GLY A 23 -24.73 8.51 24.80
N ARG A 24 -24.38 7.54 23.96
CA ARG A 24 -23.29 6.61 24.24
C ARG A 24 -21.94 7.35 24.18
N PRO A 25 -21.07 7.21 25.20
CA PRO A 25 -19.75 7.83 25.17
C PRO A 25 -18.98 7.37 23.92
N SER A 26 -18.47 8.35 23.18
CA SER A 26 -17.65 8.11 22.00
C SER A 26 -16.22 7.77 22.42
N LEU A 27 -15.39 7.37 21.44
CA LEU A 27 -13.97 7.16 21.74
C LEU A 27 -13.33 8.48 22.15
N ASP A 28 -12.47 8.41 23.16
CA ASP A 28 -11.73 9.55 23.70
C ASP A 28 -10.98 10.29 22.57
N PRO A 29 -11.13 11.63 22.45
CA PRO A 29 -10.50 12.41 21.39
C PRO A 29 -8.98 12.40 21.45
N VAL A 30 -8.38 12.39 22.65
CA VAL A 30 -6.92 12.30 22.79
C VAL A 30 -6.42 10.98 22.21
N MET A 31 -7.11 9.87 22.50
CA MET A 31 -6.81 8.56 21.91
C MET A 31 -6.93 8.57 20.37
N LEU A 32 -7.92 9.28 19.80
CA LEU A 32 -8.10 9.40 18.35
C LEU A 32 -6.94 10.12 17.65
N VAL A 33 -6.23 10.99 18.37
CA VAL A 33 -5.04 11.70 17.87
C VAL A 33 -3.76 10.89 18.14
N LYS A 34 -3.65 10.27 19.32
CA LYS A 34 -2.47 9.47 19.71
C LYS A 34 -2.28 8.21 18.85
N ILE A 35 -3.36 7.53 18.44
CA ILE A 35 -3.24 6.33 17.58
C ILE A 35 -2.53 6.62 16.23
N PRO A 36 -2.92 7.65 15.46
CA PRO A 36 -2.18 8.08 14.26
C PRO A 36 -0.71 8.42 14.52
N LEU A 37 -0.37 9.00 15.67
CA LEU A 37 1.02 9.29 16.02
C LEU A 37 1.85 8.00 16.14
N ILE A 38 1.30 6.95 16.77
CA ILE A 38 1.94 5.62 16.79
C ILE A 38 2.14 5.11 15.34
N GLN A 39 1.14 5.25 14.48
CA GLN A 39 1.27 4.84 13.08
C GLN A 39 2.37 5.60 12.34
N CYS A 40 2.51 6.90 12.61
CA CYS A 40 3.51 7.75 12.01
C CYS A 40 4.92 7.40 12.50
N PHE A 41 5.14 7.35 13.82
CA PHE A 41 6.44 7.09 14.42
C PHE A 41 7.00 5.70 14.09
N TYR A 42 6.13 4.69 13.99
CA TYR A 42 6.54 3.31 13.72
C TYR A 42 6.24 2.84 12.28
N GLY A 43 5.78 3.74 11.40
CA GLY A 43 5.52 3.43 9.99
C GLY A 43 4.39 2.41 9.74
N ILE A 44 3.47 2.21 10.69
CA ILE A 44 2.42 1.18 10.60
C ILE A 44 1.28 1.65 9.70
N ARG A 45 1.26 1.17 8.44
CA ARG A 45 0.23 1.55 7.45
C ARG A 45 -1.15 0.96 7.73
N SER A 46 -1.23 -0.16 8.43
CA SER A 46 -2.49 -0.90 8.65
C SER A 46 -3.12 -0.56 9.99
N ARG A 47 -4.29 0.09 9.95
CA ARG A 47 -5.10 0.39 11.14
C ARG A 47 -5.43 -0.86 11.97
N ARG A 48 -5.70 -1.99 11.30
CA ARG A 48 -5.96 -3.26 11.98
C ARG A 48 -4.72 -3.78 12.70
N GLN A 49 -3.55 -3.61 12.08
CA GLN A 49 -2.29 -3.98 12.70
C GLN A 49 -2.00 -3.09 13.90
N THR A 50 -2.18 -1.77 13.78
CA THR A 50 -1.99 -0.83 14.88
C THR A 50 -2.79 -1.20 16.12
N ILE A 51 -4.08 -1.53 15.95
CA ILE A 51 -4.92 -1.95 17.08
C ILE A 51 -4.42 -3.25 17.72
N LYS A 52 -4.01 -4.24 16.92
CA LYS A 52 -3.42 -5.49 17.46
C LYS A 52 -2.11 -5.23 18.20
N ASP A 53 -1.29 -4.33 17.68
CA ASP A 53 -0.03 -3.98 18.33
C ASP A 53 -0.29 -3.25 19.65
N ILE A 54 -1.33 -2.41 19.73
CA ILE A 54 -1.77 -1.79 20.99
C ILE A 54 -2.27 -2.83 22.00
N GLU A 55 -2.92 -3.91 21.55
CA GLU A 55 -3.37 -4.99 22.44
C GLU A 55 -2.19 -5.72 23.11
N ILE A 56 -1.06 -5.86 22.42
CA ILE A 56 0.07 -6.68 22.85
C ILE A 56 1.19 -5.83 23.49
N ASN A 57 1.39 -4.59 23.01
CA ASN A 57 2.50 -3.74 23.42
C ASN A 57 2.11 -2.82 24.58
N VAL A 58 2.67 -3.09 25.76
CA VAL A 58 2.46 -2.31 26.98
C VAL A 58 2.87 -0.84 26.82
N ALA A 59 3.91 -0.54 26.05
CA ALA A 59 4.35 0.84 25.83
C ALA A 59 3.31 1.65 25.05
N TYR A 60 2.62 1.03 24.08
CA TYR A 60 1.55 1.69 23.33
C TYR A 60 0.31 1.90 24.21
N ARG A 61 -0.01 0.94 25.09
CA ARG A 61 -1.09 1.11 26.07
C ARG A 61 -0.79 2.26 27.02
N TRP A 62 0.42 2.29 27.57
CA TRP A 62 0.88 3.37 28.46
C TRP A 62 0.78 4.72 27.76
N PHE A 63 1.27 4.85 26.52
CA PHE A 63 1.17 6.08 25.74
C PHE A 63 -0.29 6.53 25.52
N LEU A 64 -1.22 5.59 25.34
CA LEU A 64 -2.64 5.86 25.18
C LEU A 64 -3.40 6.07 26.50
N GLY A 65 -2.72 5.99 27.65
CA GLY A 65 -3.35 6.08 28.98
C GLY A 65 -4.20 4.87 29.35
N LEU A 66 -3.97 3.72 28.70
CA LEU A 66 -4.67 2.46 28.97
C LEU A 66 -3.92 1.66 30.04
N THR A 67 -4.63 1.21 31.08
CA THR A 67 -4.15 0.20 32.03
C THR A 67 -4.06 -1.17 31.36
N LEU A 68 -3.61 -2.23 32.04
CA LEU A 68 -3.56 -3.58 31.44
C LEU A 68 -4.96 -4.20 31.24
N ASP A 69 -5.92 -3.83 32.09
CA ASP A 69 -7.28 -4.37 32.07
C ASP A 69 -8.22 -3.62 31.12
N ASP A 70 -7.84 -2.42 30.69
CA ASP A 70 -8.67 -1.61 29.80
C ASP A 70 -8.89 -2.27 28.44
N LYS A 71 -10.07 -2.05 27.86
CA LYS A 71 -10.38 -2.60 26.55
C LYS A 71 -9.85 -1.70 25.44
N VAL A 72 -9.03 -2.28 24.55
CA VAL A 72 -8.59 -1.58 23.33
C VAL A 72 -9.78 -1.39 22.38
N PRO A 73 -9.95 -0.21 21.77
CA PRO A 73 -11.01 0.03 20.81
C PRO A 73 -10.85 -0.87 19.58
N HIS A 74 -11.97 -1.44 19.12
CA HIS A 74 -11.96 -2.21 17.87
C HIS A 74 -11.63 -1.31 16.66
N PHE A 75 -10.89 -1.84 15.68
CA PHE A 75 -10.40 -1.07 14.52
C PHE A 75 -11.51 -0.38 13.72
N THR A 76 -12.72 -0.97 13.67
CA THR A 76 -13.87 -0.34 13.00
C THR A 76 -14.42 0.83 13.79
N THR A 77 -14.41 0.76 15.12
CA THR A 77 -14.86 1.84 16.02
C THR A 77 -13.91 3.02 15.90
N TYR A 78 -12.60 2.78 16.00
CA TYR A 78 -11.57 3.79 15.77
C TYR A 78 -11.76 4.41 14.37
N GLY A 79 -11.85 3.57 13.34
CA GLY A 79 -11.97 4.05 11.98
C GLY A 79 -13.22 4.89 11.68
N LYS A 80 -14.38 4.50 12.22
CA LYS A 80 -15.62 5.26 12.05
C LYS A 80 -15.59 6.59 12.82
N ASN A 81 -15.02 6.62 14.03
CA ASN A 81 -14.90 7.87 14.79
C ASN A 81 -13.93 8.83 14.10
N TYR A 82 -12.76 8.33 13.68
CA TYR A 82 -11.78 9.11 12.94
C TYR A 82 -12.39 9.72 11.67
N SER A 83 -13.02 8.92 10.81
CA SER A 83 -13.63 9.42 9.58
C SER A 83 -14.87 10.30 9.77
N ARG A 84 -15.53 10.28 10.93
CA ARG A 84 -16.72 11.14 11.15
C ARG A 84 -16.35 12.48 11.79
N ARG A 85 -15.36 12.48 12.66
CA ARG A 85 -15.00 13.62 13.52
C ARG A 85 -13.77 14.37 13.00
N PHE A 86 -12.90 13.66 12.29
CA PHE A 86 -11.61 14.15 11.83
C PHE A 86 -11.43 13.96 10.31
N ALA A 87 -12.49 13.68 9.54
CA ALA A 87 -12.35 13.63 8.08
C ALA A 87 -12.05 15.00 7.46
N GLU A 88 -12.37 16.09 8.16
CA GLU A 88 -11.88 17.41 7.79
C GLU A 88 -10.40 17.49 8.09
N THR A 89 -9.59 17.45 7.03
CA THR A 89 -8.12 17.48 7.11
C THR A 89 -7.64 18.66 7.95
N GLU A 90 -8.29 19.81 7.86
CA GLU A 90 -7.93 21.04 8.60
C GLU A 90 -7.84 20.84 10.12
N LEU A 91 -8.76 20.08 10.74
CA LEU A 91 -8.74 19.86 12.19
C LEU A 91 -7.55 19.00 12.60
N ILE A 92 -7.30 17.91 11.88
CA ILE A 92 -6.12 17.05 12.11
C ILE A 92 -4.84 17.84 11.87
N THR A 93 -4.78 18.60 10.78
CA THR A 93 -3.60 19.40 10.44
C THR A 93 -3.28 20.37 11.55
N ARG A 94 -4.27 21.12 12.07
CA ARG A 94 -4.08 22.04 13.21
C ARG A 94 -3.61 21.32 14.46
N ILE A 95 -4.20 20.17 14.79
CA ILE A 95 -3.76 19.37 15.94
C ILE A 95 -2.33 18.89 15.75
N PHE A 96 -1.98 18.41 14.55
CA PHE A 96 -0.64 17.93 14.24
C PHE A 96 0.39 19.05 14.27
N GLU A 97 0.09 20.21 13.68
CA GLU A 97 0.92 21.42 13.75
C GLU A 97 1.13 21.87 15.18
N HIS A 98 0.09 21.82 16.02
CA HIS A 98 0.20 22.18 17.42
C HIS A 98 1.11 21.20 18.19
N VAL A 99 0.91 19.90 18.00
CA VAL A 99 1.77 18.87 18.62
C VAL A 99 3.21 18.99 18.12
N LEU A 100 3.42 19.27 16.83
CA LEU A 100 4.74 19.49 16.25
C LEU A 100 5.40 20.75 16.84
N HIS A 101 4.64 21.82 17.00
CA HIS A 101 5.12 23.05 17.63
C HIS A 101 5.53 22.81 19.08
N LEU A 102 4.76 22.04 19.85
CA LEU A 102 5.13 21.64 21.22
C LEU A 102 6.44 20.83 21.23
N CYS A 103 6.63 19.92 20.29
CA CYS A 103 7.88 19.16 20.18
C CYS A 103 9.08 20.06 19.83
N LEU A 104 8.90 21.06 18.96
CA LEU A 104 9.93 22.04 18.61
C LEU A 104 10.29 22.94 19.80
N THR A 105 9.30 23.48 20.51
CA THR A 105 9.54 24.34 21.69
C THR A 105 10.17 23.57 22.85
N ALA A 106 9.84 22.28 22.99
CA ALA A 106 10.47 21.39 23.97
C ALA A 106 11.90 20.95 23.57
N GLY A 107 12.41 21.37 22.40
CA GLY A 107 13.73 20.97 21.91
C GLY A 107 13.86 19.48 21.58
N LEU A 108 12.73 18.79 21.35
CA LEU A 108 12.69 17.36 21.04
C LEU A 108 12.93 17.08 19.54
N VAL A 109 12.91 18.12 18.71
CA VAL A 109 13.11 18.04 17.26
C VAL A 109 14.22 19.02 16.88
N ASP A 110 15.32 18.49 16.37
CA ASP A 110 16.37 19.29 15.76
C ASP A 110 15.96 19.65 14.32
N THR A 111 15.94 20.94 13.99
CA THR A 111 15.54 21.45 12.67
C THR A 111 16.68 21.49 11.66
N ASP A 112 17.91 21.22 12.10
CA ASP A 112 19.09 21.37 11.25
C ASP A 112 19.19 20.26 10.18
N GLU A 113 18.58 19.08 10.40
CA GLU A 113 18.58 17.97 9.44
C GLU A 113 17.16 17.38 9.23
N ILE A 114 16.53 17.72 8.10
CA ILE A 114 15.23 17.16 7.70
C ILE A 114 15.46 15.92 6.82
N PHE A 115 15.29 14.72 7.38
CA PHE A 115 15.29 13.47 6.61
C PHE A 115 13.90 13.16 6.06
N ILE A 116 13.70 13.31 4.75
CA ILE A 116 12.47 12.91 4.05
C ILE A 116 12.72 11.56 3.36
N ASP A 117 12.34 10.45 3.98
CA ASP A 117 12.33 9.14 3.32
C ASP A 117 11.04 8.97 2.49
N GLY A 118 11.13 9.33 1.21
CA GLY A 118 10.02 9.23 0.27
C GLY A 118 9.80 7.77 -0.18
N THR A 119 8.85 7.06 0.43
CA THR A 119 8.43 5.76 -0.13
C THR A 119 7.66 5.97 -1.44
N GLN A 120 8.16 5.46 -2.57
CA GLN A 120 7.39 5.39 -3.82
C GLN A 120 6.20 4.45 -3.66
N ILE A 121 5.03 5.00 -3.37
CA ILE A 121 3.78 4.24 -3.41
C ILE A 121 3.45 4.00 -4.89
N LYS A 122 3.70 2.79 -5.38
CA LYS A 122 3.19 2.38 -6.70
C LYS A 122 1.66 2.46 -6.65
N ALA A 123 1.10 3.43 -7.37
CA ALA A 123 -0.32 3.51 -7.59
C ALA A 123 -0.81 2.16 -8.13
N ALA A 124 -1.92 1.64 -7.61
CA ALA A 124 -2.62 0.50 -8.20
C ALA A 124 -3.25 0.94 -9.53
N ALA A 125 -2.42 1.18 -10.54
CA ALA A 125 -2.84 1.33 -11.91
C ALA A 125 -3.29 -0.05 -12.37
N ASN A 126 -4.58 -0.14 -12.72
CA ASN A 126 -5.25 -1.32 -13.28
C ASN A 126 -4.29 -2.34 -13.93
N ASN A 127 -4.08 -3.48 -13.27
CA ASN A 127 -3.22 -4.57 -13.74
C ASN A 127 -3.76 -5.28 -15.00
N HIS A 128 -4.92 -4.88 -15.52
CA HIS A 128 -5.51 -5.45 -16.74
C HIS A 128 -5.10 -4.71 -18.02
N LYS A 129 -3.82 -4.37 -18.19
CA LYS A 129 -3.28 -4.05 -19.53
C LYS A 129 -3.00 -5.34 -20.29
N ASN A 130 -4.04 -5.91 -20.89
CA ASN A 130 -3.88 -6.94 -21.92
C ASN A 130 -3.63 -6.24 -23.27
N ARG A 131 -2.37 -6.25 -23.75
CA ARG A 131 -2.08 -5.81 -25.12
C ARG A 131 -2.31 -6.99 -26.06
N ARG A 132 -3.22 -6.83 -27.03
CA ARG A 132 -3.30 -7.75 -28.18
C ARG A 132 -2.03 -7.55 -28.99
N GLN A 133 -1.18 -8.57 -29.05
CA GLN A 133 -0.01 -8.58 -29.93
C GLN A 133 -0.25 -9.63 -31.00
N GLU A 134 -0.21 -9.21 -32.26
CA GLU A 134 -0.33 -10.10 -33.41
C GLU A 134 0.99 -10.87 -33.54
N VAL A 135 1.03 -12.07 -32.96
CA VAL A 135 2.16 -13.02 -33.08
C VAL A 135 2.21 -13.66 -34.47
N GLU A 136 1.24 -13.34 -35.33
CA GLU A 136 1.10 -13.92 -36.68
C GLU A 136 2.30 -13.67 -37.57
N ALA A 137 2.91 -12.48 -37.56
CA ALA A 137 4.02 -12.15 -38.46
C ALA A 137 5.26 -13.02 -38.19
N GLN A 138 5.64 -13.18 -36.92
CA GLN A 138 6.78 -14.01 -36.53
C GLN A 138 6.49 -15.51 -36.71
N ALA A 139 5.30 -15.97 -36.32
CA ALA A 139 4.91 -17.38 -36.47
C ALA A 139 4.82 -17.80 -37.94
N LYS A 140 4.30 -16.91 -38.81
CA LYS A 140 4.23 -17.14 -40.25
C LYS A 140 5.61 -17.20 -40.89
N TRP A 141 6.51 -16.27 -40.51
CA TRP A 141 7.89 -16.27 -41.00
C TRP A 141 8.65 -17.53 -40.58
N MET A 142 8.54 -17.94 -39.32
CA MET A 142 9.20 -19.17 -38.83
C MET A 142 8.64 -20.43 -39.50
N SER A 143 7.33 -20.51 -39.72
CA SER A 143 6.72 -21.63 -40.45
C SER A 143 7.23 -21.72 -41.89
N GLU A 144 7.35 -20.58 -42.58
CA GLU A 144 7.83 -20.53 -43.97
C GLU A 144 9.31 -20.91 -44.10
N GLN A 145 10.13 -20.65 -43.07
CA GLN A 145 11.53 -21.11 -43.05
C GLN A 145 11.64 -22.62 -42.82
N LEU A 146 10.89 -23.15 -41.84
CA LEU A 146 10.87 -24.59 -41.56
C LEU A 146 10.41 -25.41 -42.77
N ASP A 147 9.41 -24.93 -43.51
CA ASP A 147 8.95 -25.59 -44.73
C ASP A 147 10.04 -25.64 -45.81
N LYS A 148 10.86 -24.58 -45.93
CA LYS A 148 11.99 -24.54 -46.87
C LYS A 148 13.11 -25.49 -46.47
N GLU A 149 13.46 -25.54 -45.18
CA GLU A 149 14.47 -26.46 -44.66
C GLU A 149 14.04 -27.93 -44.84
N ILE A 150 12.79 -28.24 -44.52
CA ILE A 150 12.23 -29.59 -44.71
C ILE A 150 12.20 -29.99 -46.19
N ALA A 151 11.90 -29.05 -47.09
CA ALA A 151 11.93 -29.31 -48.53
C ALA A 151 13.36 -29.59 -49.03
N GLN A 152 14.33 -28.80 -48.56
CA GLN A 152 15.73 -28.96 -48.92
C GLN A 152 16.28 -30.30 -48.42
N ASP A 153 15.98 -30.68 -47.18
CA ASP A 153 16.37 -31.97 -46.59
C ASP A 153 15.78 -33.16 -47.36
N ARG A 154 14.51 -33.04 -47.78
CA ARG A 154 13.88 -34.07 -48.63
C ARG A 154 14.55 -34.22 -49.99
N ILE A 155 14.97 -33.14 -50.62
CA ILE A 155 15.70 -33.17 -51.91
C ILE A 155 17.06 -33.85 -51.72
N THR A 156 17.79 -33.50 -50.65
CA THR A 156 19.06 -34.15 -50.28
C THR A 156 18.89 -35.65 -50.08
N HIS A 157 17.74 -36.08 -49.55
CA HIS A 157 17.38 -37.48 -49.34
C HIS A 157 16.60 -38.12 -50.50
N GLY A 158 16.55 -37.50 -51.68
CA GLY A 158 15.96 -38.05 -52.91
C GLY A 158 14.43 -38.22 -52.90
N LYS A 159 13.73 -37.55 -51.96
CA LYS A 159 12.27 -37.63 -51.78
C LYS A 159 11.57 -36.43 -52.42
N LYS A 160 10.37 -36.64 -52.96
CA LYS A 160 9.55 -35.55 -53.55
C LYS A 160 9.12 -34.53 -52.47
N PRO A 161 8.99 -33.24 -52.82
CA PRO A 161 8.51 -32.21 -51.89
C PRO A 161 7.10 -32.50 -51.37
N LEU A 162 6.82 -32.13 -50.12
CA LEU A 162 5.47 -32.23 -49.56
C LEU A 162 4.54 -31.19 -50.17
N LYS A 163 3.25 -31.54 -50.26
CA LYS A 163 2.20 -30.57 -50.58
C LYS A 163 2.02 -29.61 -49.39
N PRO A 164 1.81 -28.31 -49.62
CA PRO A 164 1.57 -27.36 -48.55
C PRO A 164 0.27 -27.72 -47.81
N ALA A 165 0.31 -27.64 -46.48
CA ALA A 165 -0.87 -27.87 -45.64
C ALA A 165 -1.91 -26.77 -45.87
N ILE A 166 -3.20 -27.14 -45.89
CA ILE A 166 -4.33 -26.20 -45.95
C ILE A 166 -4.33 -25.40 -44.63
N LYS A 167 -4.02 -24.11 -44.69
CA LYS A 167 -3.91 -23.24 -43.51
C LYS A 167 -5.32 -22.95 -42.97
N GLY A 168 -5.67 -23.54 -41.82
CA GLY A 168 -6.82 -23.10 -41.02
C GLY A 168 -6.55 -21.72 -40.42
N GLU A 169 -7.59 -20.88 -40.32
CA GLU A 169 -7.50 -19.51 -39.81
C GLU A 169 -6.84 -19.45 -38.42
N ALA A 170 -5.96 -18.46 -38.24
CA ALA A 170 -5.13 -18.31 -37.07
C ALA A 170 -5.97 -18.06 -35.80
N LYS A 171 -5.73 -18.85 -34.75
CA LYS A 171 -6.40 -18.68 -33.45
C LYS A 171 -5.68 -17.60 -32.65
N THR A 172 -6.39 -16.52 -32.32
CA THR A 172 -5.91 -15.47 -31.42
C THR A 172 -5.71 -16.02 -30.00
N LYS A 173 -4.48 -16.03 -29.49
CA LYS A 173 -4.19 -16.44 -28.11
C LYS A 173 -3.87 -15.23 -27.24
N LYS A 174 -4.66 -15.01 -26.19
CA LYS A 174 -4.34 -14.02 -25.14
C LYS A 174 -3.23 -14.58 -24.26
N MET A 175 -2.17 -13.79 -24.04
CA MET A 175 -1.15 -14.09 -23.03
C MET A 175 -1.20 -13.07 -21.90
N SER A 176 -1.19 -13.60 -20.68
CA SER A 176 -1.05 -12.83 -19.43
C SER A 176 0.43 -12.58 -19.17
N MET A 177 0.83 -11.32 -18.98
CA MET A 177 2.18 -11.00 -18.50
C MET A 177 2.22 -11.07 -16.97
N THR A 178 2.16 -12.29 -16.42
CA THR A 178 2.48 -12.50 -15.01
C THR A 178 3.42 -13.70 -14.94
N ALA A 179 4.62 -13.45 -14.44
CA ALA A 179 5.79 -14.34 -14.37
C ALA A 179 6.63 -14.46 -15.66
N LYS A 180 7.66 -13.61 -15.75
CA LYS A 180 9.03 -13.94 -16.21
C LYS A 180 9.95 -12.75 -15.91
N LEU A 181 10.25 -12.54 -14.62
CA LEU A 181 11.54 -11.99 -14.22
C LEU A 181 12.27 -13.11 -13.49
N SER A 182 12.90 -13.99 -14.26
CA SER A 182 13.98 -14.85 -13.79
C SER A 182 15.06 -14.76 -14.86
N LEU A 183 15.92 -13.75 -14.73
CA LEU A 183 17.17 -13.69 -15.47
C LEU A 183 18.21 -14.45 -14.63
N PRO A 184 18.85 -15.49 -15.17
CA PRO A 184 20.05 -16.05 -14.58
C PRO A 184 21.22 -15.11 -14.89
N PHE A 185 21.83 -14.49 -13.87
CA PHE A 185 23.09 -13.80 -14.08
C PHE A 185 24.24 -14.79 -13.87
N SER A 186 24.89 -15.11 -14.98
CA SER A 186 26.15 -15.84 -15.09
C SER A 186 27.30 -15.02 -14.52
N GLN A 187 28.30 -15.72 -13.99
CA GLN A 187 29.58 -15.18 -13.53
C GLN A 187 30.34 -14.37 -14.59
N SER A 188 31.16 -13.44 -14.12
CA SER A 188 32.49 -13.09 -14.63
C SER A 188 33.30 -12.53 -13.47
#